data_AF-A0A433Q6A9-F1
#
_entry.id   AF-A0A433Q6A9-F1
#
_cell.length_a   1.000
_cell.length_b   1.000
_cell.length_c   1.000
_cell.angle_alpha   90.00
_cell.angle_beta   90.00
_cell.angle_gamma   90.00
#
_symmetry.space_group_name_H-M   'P 1'
#
loop_
_entity.id
_entity.type
_entity.pdbx_description
1 polymer ?
#
loop_
_entity_poly.entity_id
_entity_poly.type
_entity_poly.pdbx_seq_one_letter_code
_entity_poly.pdbx_strand_id
1 'polypeptide(L)'
;MDLSGEQATPIDLDKTMSDVETDPPVSIHEREYFAPFLPITDEAIASKIMPDLGQDIDDFQVFHWQIKNWRSLEKRLNGPEFVAGGFNW
;
A
#
# COMPACT_ATOMS: atom_id res chain seq x y z
N MET A 1 -46.87 -6.38 -41.36
CA MET A 1 -46.43 -5.73 -42.61
C MET A 1 -45.78 -4.41 -42.19
N ASP A 2 -44.65 -4.45 -41.47
CA ASP A 2 -43.27 -4.67 -41.99
C ASP A 2 -42.95 -3.57 -43.02
N LEU A 3 -41.90 -2.75 -42.91
CA LEU A 3 -40.48 -3.00 -42.62
C LEU A 3 -39.87 -1.67 -42.11
N SER A 4 -39.12 -1.65 -41.01
CA SER A 4 -37.66 -1.78 -40.97
C SER A 4 -36.93 -0.95 -42.05
N GLY A 5 -36.31 0.14 -41.63
CA GLY A 5 -35.31 0.90 -42.38
C GLY A 5 -34.34 1.54 -41.39
N GLU A 6 -33.29 0.80 -41.04
CA GLU A 6 -32.18 1.24 -40.20
C GLU A 6 -31.63 2.59 -40.66
N GLN A 7 -31.65 3.57 -39.76
CA GLN A 7 -30.70 4.67 -39.85
C GLN A 7 -29.66 4.43 -38.75
N ALA A 8 -28.56 3.78 -39.16
CA ALA A 8 -27.38 3.63 -38.32
C ALA A 8 -26.89 5.02 -37.94
N THR A 9 -26.97 5.37 -36.66
CA THR A 9 -26.30 6.55 -36.11
C THR A 9 -24.80 6.34 -36.31
N PRO A 10 -24.06 7.33 -36.83
CA PRO A 10 -22.61 7.21 -36.94
C PRO A 10 -22.04 6.86 -35.57
N ILE A 11 -21.28 5.76 -35.50
CA ILE A 11 -20.52 5.42 -34.30
C ILE A 11 -19.55 6.57 -34.10
N ASP A 12 -19.78 7.35 -33.05
CA ASP A 12 -18.93 8.47 -32.65
C ASP A 12 -17.61 7.86 -32.15
N LEU A 13 -16.69 7.65 -33.10
CA LEU A 13 -15.47 6.87 -32.93
C LEU A 13 -14.33 7.69 -32.30
N ASP A 14 -14.67 8.77 -31.61
CA ASP A 14 -13.70 9.62 -30.93
C ASP A 14 -14.24 10.13 -29.60
N LYS A 15 -14.64 9.20 -28.72
CA LYS A 15 -14.55 9.48 -27.29
C LYS A 15 -13.10 9.30 -26.88
N THR A 16 -12.33 10.38 -26.98
CA THR A 16 -11.11 10.54 -26.19
C THR A 16 -11.39 10.09 -24.76
N MET A 17 -10.66 9.08 -24.28
CA MET A 17 -10.65 8.64 -22.88
C MET A 17 -10.01 9.74 -22.02
N SER A 18 -10.67 10.88 -21.92
CA SER A 18 -10.40 11.88 -20.89
C SER A 18 -11.29 11.53 -19.70
N ASP A 19 -10.64 11.34 -18.56
CA ASP A 19 -11.20 11.06 -17.23
C ASP A 19 -11.43 9.58 -16.90
N VAL A 20 -10.42 8.74 -17.10
CA VAL A 20 -10.11 7.81 -15.99
C VAL A 20 -9.53 8.71 -14.90
N GLU A 21 -10.35 9.04 -13.91
CA GLU A 21 -9.90 9.64 -12.66
C GLU A 21 -8.89 8.65 -12.08
N THR A 22 -7.64 8.86 -12.46
CA THR A 22 -6.53 8.07 -11.94
C THR A 22 -6.32 8.70 -10.58
N ASP A 23 -6.84 8.06 -9.54
CA ASP A 23 -6.47 8.42 -8.18
C ASP A 23 -4.95 8.61 -8.20
N PRO A 24 -4.44 9.79 -7.83
CA PRO A 24 -3.01 10.04 -7.87
C PRO A 24 -2.35 8.91 -7.09
N PRO A 25 -1.26 8.29 -7.62
CA PRO A 25 -0.53 7.30 -6.84
C PRO A 25 -0.20 7.96 -5.51
N VAL A 26 -0.67 7.36 -4.40
CA VAL A 26 -0.50 7.91 -3.05
C VAL A 26 0.94 8.34 -2.92
N SER A 27 1.17 9.65 -2.98
CA SER A 27 2.50 10.21 -3.00
C SER A 27 3.08 9.98 -1.62
N ILE A 28 4.10 9.15 -1.52
CA ILE A 28 4.79 8.84 -0.26
C ILE A 28 5.35 10.15 0.38
N HIS A 29 5.42 11.23 -0.39
CA HIS A 29 5.89 12.55 0.02
C HIS A 29 4.81 13.46 0.63
N GLU A 30 3.52 13.11 0.57
CA GLU A 30 2.44 13.82 1.29
C GLU A 30 2.11 13.18 2.65
N ARG A 31 3.07 12.43 3.24
CA ARG A 31 3.03 12.12 4.67
C ARG A 31 3.33 13.39 5.46
N GLU A 32 2.34 14.25 5.53
CA GLU A 32 2.33 15.41 6.41
C GLU A 32 2.65 14.99 7.85
N TYR A 33 3.66 15.68 8.38
CA TYR A 33 4.10 15.71 9.77
C TYR A 33 4.41 14.36 10.40
N PHE A 34 5.68 13.97 10.23
CA PHE A 34 6.44 13.30 11.28
C PHE A 34 6.24 14.09 12.58
N ALA A 35 5.19 13.75 13.35
CA ALA A 35 4.88 14.38 14.61
C ALA A 35 6.11 14.21 15.52
N PRO A 36 6.90 15.26 15.79
CA PRO A 36 8.21 15.10 16.40
C PRO A 36 8.14 14.73 17.89
N PHE A 37 6.94 14.47 18.42
CA PHE A 37 6.65 14.29 19.84
C PHE A 37 5.83 13.04 20.17
N LEU A 38 5.48 12.19 19.20
CA LEU A 38 4.97 10.88 19.58
C LEU A 38 6.13 10.12 20.24
N PRO A 39 5.93 9.50 21.42
CA PRO A 39 6.90 8.56 21.92
C PRO A 39 7.06 7.50 20.83
N ILE A 40 8.30 7.29 20.38
CA ILE A 40 8.64 6.27 19.39
C ILE A 40 8.54 4.93 20.13
N THR A 41 7.31 4.53 20.46
CA THR A 41 7.00 3.18 20.94
C THR A 41 6.45 2.40 19.77
N ASP A 42 6.69 1.11 19.82
CA ASP A 42 6.31 0.23 18.72
C ASP A 42 4.80 0.17 18.55
N GLU A 43 4.06 0.28 19.65
CA GLU A 43 2.60 0.29 19.68
C GLU A 43 2.02 1.57 19.05
N ALA A 44 2.66 2.72 19.27
CA ALA A 44 2.24 3.99 18.68
C ALA A 44 2.47 3.99 17.15
N ILE A 45 3.59 3.41 16.71
CA ILE A 45 3.91 3.22 15.29
C ILE A 45 2.93 2.24 14.66
N ALA A 46 2.73 1.10 15.30
CA ALA A 46 1.76 0.07 14.94
C ALA A 46 0.36 0.64 14.74
N SER A 47 -0.17 1.34 15.73
CA SER A 47 -1.53 1.92 15.69
C SER A 47 -1.70 2.96 14.58
N LYS A 48 -0.61 3.64 14.20
CA LYS A 48 -0.63 4.66 13.15
C LYS A 48 -0.50 4.08 11.73
N ILE A 49 0.26 3.00 11.57
CA ILE A 49 0.67 2.49 10.25
C ILE A 49 -0.05 1.19 9.87
N MET A 50 -0.44 0.37 10.85
CA MET A 50 -1.12 -0.88 10.54
C MET A 50 -2.50 -0.60 9.92
N PRO A 51 -2.81 -1.26 8.80
CA PRO A 51 -4.12 -1.14 8.17
C PRO A 51 -5.19 -1.75 9.10
N ASP A 52 -6.35 -1.10 9.17
CA ASP A 52 -7.52 -1.70 9.79
C ASP A 52 -8.07 -2.79 8.86
N LEU A 53 -7.98 -4.05 9.32
CA LEU A 53 -8.45 -5.22 8.58
C LEU A 53 -9.89 -5.63 8.99
N GLY A 54 -10.52 -4.93 9.93
CA GLY A 54 -11.84 -5.29 10.47
C GLY A 54 -11.83 -6.62 11.24
N GLN A 55 -10.66 -7.06 11.70
CA GLN A 55 -10.43 -8.28 12.48
C GLN A 55 -9.70 -7.93 13.77
N ASP A 56 -9.99 -8.69 14.82
CA ASP A 56 -9.26 -8.56 16.07
C ASP A 56 -7.82 -9.04 15.89
N ILE A 57 -6.88 -8.30 16.49
CA ILE A 57 -5.47 -8.68 16.51
C ILE A 57 -5.29 -9.76 17.58
N ASP A 58 -5.05 -11.00 17.15
CA ASP A 58 -4.85 -12.14 18.06
C ASP A 58 -3.42 -12.17 18.63
N ASP A 59 -2.42 -11.81 17.82
CA ASP A 59 -1.01 -11.77 18.20
C ASP A 59 -0.31 -10.55 17.58
N PHE A 60 0.29 -9.72 18.44
CA PHE A 60 1.07 -8.55 18.03
C PHE A 60 2.51 -8.71 18.48
N GLN A 61 3.42 -8.77 17.51
CA GLN A 61 4.85 -8.91 17.77
C GLN A 61 5.65 -7.88 16.97
N VAL A 62 6.74 -7.40 17.58
CA VAL A 62 7.63 -6.41 16.99
C VAL A 62 9.03 -6.97 16.97
N PHE A 63 9.64 -6.96 15.77
CA PHE A 63 11.00 -7.42 15.57
C PHE A 63 11.88 -6.29 15.07
N HIS A 64 12.96 -6.05 15.82
CA HIS A 64 13.96 -5.06 15.47
C HIS A 64 15.18 -5.72 14.85
N TRP A 65 15.45 -5.40 13.59
CA TRP A 65 16.68 -5.83 12.95
C TRP A 65 17.72 -4.72 12.93
N GLN A 66 18.72 -4.83 13.81
CA GLN A 66 19.83 -3.89 13.84
C GLN A 66 20.87 -4.26 12.77
N ILE A 67 21.01 -3.41 11.76
CA ILE A 67 22.02 -3.58 10.72
C ILE A 67 23.31 -2.86 11.13
N LYS A 68 24.38 -3.64 11.31
CA LYS A 68 25.71 -3.14 11.69
C LYS A 68 26.59 -2.96 10.45
N ASN A 69 27.57 -2.07 10.54
CA ASN A 69 28.58 -1.86 9.49
C ASN A 69 27.98 -1.65 8.09
N TRP A 70 26.97 -0.78 7.99
CA TRP A 70 26.22 -0.52 6.74
C TRP A 70 27.09 -0.32 5.50
N ARG A 71 28.25 0.33 5.65
CA ARG A 71 29.19 0.61 4.55
C ARG A 71 29.89 -0.63 3.99
N SER A 72 29.96 -1.73 4.74
CA SER A 72 30.63 -2.97 4.34
C SER A 72 29.66 -4.12 4.10
N LEU A 73 28.38 -3.81 3.88
CA LEU A 73 27.37 -4.83 3.60
C LEU A 73 27.56 -5.45 2.20
N GLU A 74 27.20 -6.72 2.10
CA GLU A 74 27.11 -7.42 0.83
C GLU A 74 25.97 -6.86 -0.04
N LYS A 75 25.95 -7.25 -1.33
CA LYS A 75 24.92 -6.80 -2.29
C LYS A 75 23.49 -7.19 -1.86
N ARG A 76 23.34 -8.24 -1.07
CA ARG A 76 22.06 -8.70 -0.50
C ARG A 76 22.29 -9.24 0.90
N LEU A 77 21.39 -8.89 1.82
CA LEU A 77 21.38 -9.38 3.19
C LEU A 77 19.95 -9.82 3.52
N ASN A 78 19.81 -10.99 4.14
CA ASN A 78 18.53 -11.45 4.69
C ASN A 78 18.50 -11.18 6.20
N GLY A 79 17.33 -10.87 6.72
CA GLY A 79 17.11 -10.61 8.15
C GLY A 79 17.20 -11.86 9.02
N PRO A 80 17.15 -11.70 10.35
CA PRO A 80 16.96 -12.81 11.27
C PRO A 80 15.57 -13.43 11.06
N GLU A 81 15.49 -14.75 11.20
CA GLU A 81 14.21 -15.47 11.14
C GLU A 81 13.41 -15.21 12.43
N PHE A 82 12.08 -15.08 12.30
CA PHE A 82 11.19 -14.94 13.44
C PHE A 82 9.82 -15.59 13.21
N VAL A 83 9.09 -15.87 14.30
CA VAL A 83 7.77 -16.52 14.23
C VAL A 83 6.69 -15.51 14.57
N ALA A 84 5.75 -15.28 13.64
CA ALA A 84 4.61 -14.40 13.85
C ALA A 84 3.36 -15.00 13.18
N GLY A 85 2.25 -15.02 13.92
CA GLY A 85 0.98 -15.59 13.44
C GLY A 85 1.06 -17.09 13.11
N GLY A 86 1.97 -17.83 13.76
CA GLY A 86 2.19 -19.26 13.50
C GLY A 86 3.03 -19.57 12.25
N PHE A 87 3.61 -18.56 11.60
CA PHE A 87 4.48 -18.72 10.44
C PHE A 87 5.91 -18.26 10.74
N ASN A 88 6.88 -18.89 10.08
CA ASN A 88 8.29 -18.47 10.12
C ASN A 88 8.53 -17.46 8.97
N TRP A 89 9.05 -16.29 9.32
CA TRP A 89 9.36 -15.16 8.45
C TRP A 89 10.86 -14.89 8.37
#